data_AF-A0A1I5WC73-F1
#
_entry.id   AF-A0A1I5WC73-F1
#
_cell.length_a   1.000
_cell.length_b   1.000
_cell.length_c   1.000
_cell.angle_alpha   90.00
_cell.angle_beta   90.00
_cell.angle_gamma   90.00
#
_symmetry.space_group_name_H-M   'P 1'
#
loop_
_entity.id
_entity.type
_entity.pdbx_description
1 polymer ?
#
loop_
_entity_poly.entity_id
_entity_poly.type
_entity_poly.pdbx_seq_one_letter_code
_entity_poly.pdbx_strand_id
1 'polypeptide(L)'
;MPTVIAFPTKNAPTSPQSCAVTEMIKEELSYLSSNEHMINCILERMKPFIATLDFDLGLDVEIDENNQQAMMDIIPAVQAMQARFDDIISDIISERILHEIHMFHIERVTNV
;
A
#
# COMPACT_ATOMS: atom_id res chain seq x y z
N MET A 1 -24.97 -15.21 18.89
CA MET A 1 -24.47 -13.93 18.36
C MET A 1 -23.14 -14.19 17.68
N PRO A 2 -22.90 -13.72 16.45
CA PRO A 2 -21.64 -14.00 15.77
C PRO A 2 -20.53 -13.16 16.41
N THR A 3 -19.44 -13.82 16.79
CA THR A 3 -18.26 -13.20 17.39
C THR A 3 -17.54 -12.38 16.31
N VAL A 4 -17.64 -11.06 16.39
CA VAL A 4 -16.92 -10.15 15.50
C VAL A 4 -15.44 -10.18 15.88
N ILE A 5 -14.58 -10.64 14.96
CA ILE A 5 -13.13 -10.58 15.10
C ILE A 5 -12.71 -9.14 14.79
N ALA A 6 -12.12 -8.45 15.76
CA ALA A 6 -11.66 -7.07 15.57
C ALA A 6 -10.46 -7.05 14.60
N PHE A 7 -10.53 -6.17 13.60
CA PHE A 7 -9.44 -5.93 12.65
C PHE A 7 -8.20 -5.37 13.39
N PRO A 8 -6.97 -5.76 13.03
CA PRO A 8 -5.79 -5.31 13.74
C PRO A 8 -5.56 -3.81 13.52
N THR A 9 -5.82 -3.02 14.56
CA THR A 9 -5.48 -1.59 14.61
C THR A 9 -4.14 -1.43 15.31
N LYS A 10 -3.04 -1.67 14.59
CA LYS A 10 -1.72 -1.24 15.04
C LYS A 10 -1.57 0.24 14.70
N ASN A 11 -1.52 1.06 15.75
CA ASN A 11 -1.20 2.48 15.79
C ASN A 11 -0.43 2.99 14.55
N ALA A 12 -1.14 3.58 13.59
CA ALA A 12 -0.51 4.40 12.56
C ALA A 12 -0.11 5.73 13.21
N PRO A 13 1.15 6.19 13.07
CA PRO A 13 1.51 7.53 13.49
C PRO A 13 0.70 8.54 12.68
N THR A 14 -0.13 9.33 13.38
CA THR A 14 -0.84 10.49 12.85
C THR A 14 0.15 11.63 12.64
N SER A 15 0.80 11.64 11.48
CA SER A 15 1.44 12.83 10.93
C SER A 15 0.74 13.13 9.60
N PRO A 16 0.00 14.24 9.47
CA PRO A 16 -0.58 14.66 8.20
C PRO A 16 0.50 15.38 7.38
N GLN A 17 1.60 14.69 7.07
CA GLN A 17 2.45 15.13 5.98
C GLN A 17 1.88 14.51 4.72
N SER A 18 1.03 15.29 4.03
CA SER A 18 0.66 14.93 2.67
C SER A 18 1.94 14.89 1.85
N CYS A 19 2.34 13.67 1.48
CA CYS A 19 3.48 13.41 0.63
C CYS A 19 3.17 13.89 -0.80
N ALA A 20 4.17 14.40 -1.53
CA ALA A 20 3.98 14.88 -2.91
C ALA A 20 3.35 13.80 -3.83
N VAL A 21 3.67 12.53 -3.59
CA VAL A 21 3.08 11.38 -4.30
C VAL A 21 1.59 11.22 -3.94
N THR A 22 1.20 11.52 -2.69
CA THR A 22 -0.22 11.48 -2.27
C THR A 22 -1.04 12.49 -3.04
N GLU A 23 -0.55 13.73 -3.17
CA GLU A 23 -1.26 14.77 -3.93
C GLU A 23 -1.32 14.46 -5.42
N MET A 24 -0.24 13.92 -6.01
CA MET A 24 -0.23 13.50 -7.42
C MET A 24 -1.27 12.42 -7.70
N ILE A 25 -1.34 11.37 -6.87
CA ILE A 25 -2.33 10.30 -7.02
C ILE A 25 -3.75 10.85 -6.84
N LYS A 26 -3.95 11.76 -5.89
CA LYS A 26 -5.24 12.41 -5.67
C LYS A 26 -5.70 13.22 -6.88
N GLU A 27 -4.79 13.94 -7.52
CA GLU A 27 -5.07 14.72 -8.73
C GLU A 27 -5.51 13.80 -9.89
N GLU A 28 -4.77 12.71 -10.14
CA GLU A 28 -5.14 11.69 -11.14
C GLU A 28 -6.51 11.04 -10.87
N LEU A 29 -6.79 10.68 -9.62
CA LEU A 29 -8.08 10.12 -9.23
C LEU A 29 -9.23 11.12 -9.41
N SER A 30 -8.94 12.42 -9.23
CA SER A 30 -9.91 13.50 -9.42
C SER A 30 -10.25 13.72 -10.90
N TYR A 31 -9.35 13.37 -11.83
CA TYR A 31 -9.67 13.35 -13.27
C TYR A 31 -10.55 12.16 -13.65
N LEU A 32 -10.44 11.03 -12.94
CA LEU A 32 -11.20 9.81 -13.20
C LEU A 32 -12.61 9.83 -12.56
N SER A 33 -12.80 10.58 -11.48
CA SER A 33 -14.07 10.65 -10.76
C SER A 33 -14.25 11.97 -10.02
N SER A 34 -15.48 12.46 -9.96
CA SER A 34 -15.87 13.58 -9.08
C SER A 34 -16.32 13.13 -7.68
N ASN A 35 -16.29 11.82 -7.39
CA ASN A 35 -16.72 11.29 -6.09
C ASN A 35 -15.58 11.35 -5.08
N GLU A 36 -15.52 12.44 -4.30
CA GLU A 36 -14.52 12.63 -3.24
C GLU A 36 -14.47 11.48 -2.22
N HIS A 37 -15.60 10.88 -1.89
CA HIS A 37 -15.63 9.77 -0.93
C HIS A 37 -14.91 8.53 -1.48
N MET A 38 -15.10 8.24 -2.77
CA MET A 38 -14.40 7.15 -3.45
C MET A 38 -12.90 7.43 -3.54
N ILE A 39 -12.51 8.66 -3.90
CA ILE A 39 -11.10 9.08 -3.97
C ILE A 39 -10.44 8.91 -2.60
N ASN A 40 -11.07 9.40 -1.53
CA ASN A 40 -10.56 9.27 -0.17
C ASN A 40 -10.43 7.80 0.25
N CYS A 41 -11.40 6.95 -0.08
CA CYS A 41 -11.31 5.52 0.18
C CYS A 41 -10.14 4.84 -0.56
N ILE A 42 -9.88 5.23 -1.80
CA ILE A 42 -8.74 4.73 -2.58
C ILE A 42 -7.43 5.21 -1.93
N LEU A 43 -7.32 6.49 -1.59
CA LEU A 43 -6.12 7.05 -0.96
C LEU A 43 -5.82 6.39 0.39
N GLU A 44 -6.82 6.17 1.23
CA GLU A 44 -6.66 5.45 2.50
C GLU A 44 -6.10 4.03 2.30
N ARG A 45 -6.59 3.30 1.29
CA ARG A 45 -6.08 1.97 0.94
C ARG A 45 -4.67 2.03 0.35
N MET A 46 -4.32 3.12 -0.33
CA MET A 46 -2.99 3.30 -0.95
C MET A 46 -1.92 3.81 0.03
N LYS A 47 -2.28 4.30 1.22
CA LYS A 47 -1.32 4.81 2.22
C LYS A 47 -0.10 3.90 2.46
N PRO A 48 -0.22 2.57 2.60
CA PRO A 48 0.93 1.69 2.80
C PRO A 48 1.90 1.69 1.61
N PHE A 49 1.38 1.80 0.39
CA PHE A 49 2.18 1.91 -0.83
C PHE A 49 2.86 3.26 -0.95
N ILE A 50 2.12 4.33 -0.69
CA ILE A 50 2.65 5.69 -0.77
C ILE A 50 3.79 5.87 0.24
N ALA A 51 3.60 5.40 1.47
CA ALA A 51 4.66 5.39 2.49
C ALA A 51 5.88 4.57 2.07
N THR A 52 5.69 3.57 1.20
CA THR A 52 6.78 2.75 0.68
C THR A 52 7.55 3.47 -0.43
N LEU A 53 6.86 4.18 -1.32
CA LEU A 53 7.42 5.00 -2.39
C LEU A 53 8.15 6.24 -1.86
N ASP A 54 7.65 6.84 -0.78
CA ASP A 54 8.30 8.00 -0.14
C ASP A 54 9.68 7.65 0.44
N PHE A 55 9.88 6.39 0.83
CA PHE A 55 11.17 5.88 1.28
C PHE A 55 12.16 5.70 0.12
N ASP A 56 11.66 5.45 -1.10
CA ASP A 56 12.45 5.27 -2.32
C ASP A 56 13.06 6.61 -2.80
N LEU A 57 12.34 7.72 -2.61
CA LEU A 57 12.82 9.09 -2.86
C LEU A 57 13.96 9.54 -1.92
N GLY A 58 14.15 8.85 -0.79
CA GLY A 58 15.27 9.11 0.13
C GLY A 58 16.58 8.42 -0.28
N LEU A 59 16.55 7.55 -1.28
CA LEU A 59 17.69 6.74 -1.77
C LEU A 59 18.32 7.33 -3.03
N ASP A 60 18.37 8.67 -3.15
CA ASP A 60 19.07 9.37 -4.22
C ASP A 60 20.59 9.40 -3.95
N VAL A 61 21.22 8.23 -4.04
CA VAL A 61 22.66 8.07 -3.76
C VAL A 61 23.38 7.68 -5.05
N GLU A 62 24.20 8.59 -5.57
CA GLU A 62 25.09 8.31 -6.68
C GLU A 62 26.16 7.29 -6.25
N ILE A 63 26.10 6.10 -6.84
CA ILE A 63 27.08 5.03 -6.60
C ILE A 63 28.28 5.29 -7.51
N ASP A 64 29.40 5.72 -6.93
CA ASP A 64 30.71 5.73 -7.59
C ASP A 64 31.60 4.57 -7.08
N GLU A 65 32.70 4.28 -7.80
CA GLU A 65 33.63 3.19 -7.45
C GLU A 65 34.35 3.40 -6.11
N ASN A 66 34.30 4.60 -5.53
CA ASN A 66 34.89 4.95 -4.23
C ASN A 66 33.87 4.90 -3.08
N ASN A 67 32.57 4.75 -3.37
CA ASN A 67 31.49 4.87 -2.41
C ASN A 67 31.01 3.51 -1.86
N GLN A 68 31.95 2.60 -1.62
CA GLN A 68 31.68 1.24 -1.14
C GLN A 68 30.87 1.22 0.16
N GLN A 69 31.02 2.25 1.00
CA GLN A 69 30.27 2.42 2.23
C GLN A 69 28.79 2.74 1.98
N ALA A 70 28.47 3.63 1.02
CA ALA A 70 27.08 3.89 0.66
C ALA A 70 26.39 2.63 0.12
N MET A 71 27.09 1.80 -0.64
CA MET A 71 26.54 0.54 -1.13
C MET A 71 26.20 -0.43 0.01
N MET A 72 27.00 -0.46 1.08
CA MET A 72 26.73 -1.26 2.28
C MET A 72 25.53 -0.76 3.08
N ASP A 73 25.22 0.54 3.03
CA ASP A 73 24.07 1.14 3.72
C ASP A 73 22.77 1.05 2.89
N ILE A 74 22.86 1.00 1.56
CA ILE A 74 21.71 0.88 0.64
C ILE A 74 21.15 -0.54 0.61
N ILE A 75 21.99 -1.58 0.60
CA ILE A 75 21.52 -2.98 0.47
C ILE A 75 20.50 -3.34 1.58
N PRO A 76 20.74 -3.04 2.87
CA PRO A 76 19.76 -3.28 3.92
C PRO A 76 18.47 -2.47 3.74
N ALA A 77 18.56 -1.23 3.24
CA ALA A 77 17.39 -0.38 2.98
C ALA A 77 16.51 -0.96 1.86
N VAL A 78 17.14 -1.45 0.78
CA VAL A 78 16.46 -2.12 -0.33
C VAL A 78 15.83 -3.44 0.12
N GLN A 79 16.53 -4.24 0.92
CA GLN A 79 15.98 -5.49 1.46
C GLN A 79 14.80 -5.24 2.41
N ALA A 80 14.89 -4.22 3.25
CA ALA A 80 13.77 -3.81 4.11
C ALA A 80 12.56 -3.35 3.27
N MET A 81 12.81 -2.62 2.17
CA MET A 81 11.76 -2.22 1.23
C MET A 81 11.12 -3.43 0.55
N GLN A 82 11.91 -4.39 0.08
CA GLN A 82 11.41 -5.63 -0.54
C GLN A 82 10.51 -6.41 0.42
N ALA A 83 10.92 -6.59 1.68
CA ALA A 83 10.11 -7.27 2.68
C ALA A 83 8.76 -6.57 2.92
N ARG A 84 8.73 -5.22 2.96
CA ARG A 84 7.46 -4.48 3.07
C ARG A 84 6.57 -4.68 1.85
N PHE A 85 7.14 -4.71 0.65
CA PHE A 85 6.37 -4.96 -0.58
C PHE A 85 5.77 -6.36 -0.58
N ASP A 86 6.54 -7.36 -0.17
CA ASP A 86 6.07 -8.75 -0.08
C ASP A 86 4.88 -8.88 0.88
N ASP A 87 4.93 -8.22 2.03
CA ASP A 87 3.81 -8.20 3.00
C ASP A 87 2.55 -7.56 2.39
N ILE A 88 2.70 -6.39 1.75
CA ILE A 88 1.57 -5.67 1.14
C ILE A 88 0.95 -6.48 -0.01
N ILE A 89 1.79 -7.08 -0.87
CA ILE A 89 1.32 -7.92 -1.98
C ILE A 89 0.60 -9.15 -1.44
N SER A 90 1.12 -9.79 -0.39
CA SER A 90 0.50 -10.93 0.26
C SER A 90 -0.91 -10.61 0.77
N ASP A 91 -1.07 -9.46 1.44
CA ASP A 91 -2.37 -8.99 1.94
C ASP A 91 -3.37 -8.78 0.80
N ILE A 92 -2.95 -8.17 -0.31
CA ILE A 92 -3.81 -7.88 -1.46
C ILE A 92 -4.23 -9.15 -2.20
N ILE A 93 -3.28 -10.04 -2.44
CA ILE A 93 -3.59 -11.32 -3.11
C ILE A 93 -4.53 -12.13 -2.22
N SER A 94 -4.31 -12.12 -0.90
CA SER A 94 -5.19 -12.79 0.06
C SER A 94 -6.60 -12.19 0.06
N GLU A 95 -6.74 -10.86 0.10
CA GLU A 95 -8.04 -10.18 -0.01
C GLU A 95 -8.73 -10.54 -1.33
N ARG A 96 -7.98 -10.56 -2.43
CA ARG A 96 -8.53 -10.89 -3.76
C ARG A 96 -9.00 -12.34 -3.83
N ILE A 97 -8.22 -13.29 -3.34
CA ILE A 97 -8.62 -14.71 -3.30
C ILE A 97 -9.89 -14.88 -2.47
N LEU A 98 -9.96 -14.27 -1.29
CA LEU A 98 -11.15 -14.33 -0.43
C LEU A 98 -12.38 -13.71 -1.11
N HIS A 99 -12.19 -12.59 -1.82
CA HIS A 99 -13.25 -11.95 -2.58
C HIS A 99 -13.78 -12.85 -3.72
N GLU A 100 -12.90 -13.47 -4.52
CA GLU A 100 -13.29 -14.40 -5.59
C GLU A 100 -14.04 -15.63 -5.02
N ILE A 101 -13.56 -16.18 -3.90
CA ILE A 101 -14.25 -17.27 -3.19
C ILE A 101 -15.65 -16.81 -2.73
N HIS A 102 -15.77 -15.61 -2.18
CA HIS A 102 -17.05 -15.07 -1.73
C HIS A 102 -18.03 -14.89 -2.90
N MET A 103 -17.57 -14.31 -4.01
CA MET A 103 -18.36 -14.14 -5.23
C MET A 103 -18.85 -15.48 -5.79
N PHE A 104 -17.96 -16.48 -5.86
CA PHE A 104 -18.33 -17.82 -6.29
C PHE A 104 -19.45 -18.44 -5.44
N HIS A 105 -19.41 -18.26 -4.12
CA HIS A 105 -20.47 -18.75 -3.25
C HIS A 105 -21.79 -18.01 -3.46
N ILE A 106 -21.75 -16.68 -3.62
CA ILE A 106 -22.95 -15.88 -3.92
C ILE A 106 -23.58 -16.38 -5.21
N GLU A 107 -22.81 -16.47 -6.30
CA GLU A 107 -23.29 -16.91 -7.61
C GLU A 107 -23.90 -18.32 -7.57
N ARG A 108 -23.36 -19.22 -6.75
CA ARG A 108 -23.95 -20.56 -6.57
C ARG A 108 -25.26 -20.54 -5.80
N VAL A 109 -25.44 -19.63 -4.85
CA VAL A 109 -26.65 -19.52 -4.03
C VAL A 109 -27.76 -18.80 -4.81
N THR A 110 -27.42 -17.82 -5.65
CA THR A 110 -28.39 -17.04 -6.42
C THR A 110 -28.81 -17.70 -7.74
N ASN A 111 -28.06 -18.70 -8.24
CA ASN A 111 -28.43 -19.50 -9.42
C ASN A 111 -29.23 -20.78 -9.09
N VAL A 112 -29.88 -20.85 -7.92
CA VAL A 112 -30.86 -21.90 -7.52
C VAL A 112 -32.21 -21.24 -7.30
#